data_AF-A0A9D3VKL9-F1
#
_entry.id   AF-A0A9D3VKL9-F1
#
_cell.length_a   1.000
_cell.length_b   1.000
_cell.length_c   1.000
_cell.angle_alpha   90.00
_cell.angle_beta   90.00
_cell.angle_gamma   90.00
#
_symmetry.space_group_name_H-M   'P 1'
#
loop_
_entity.id
_entity.type
_entity.pdbx_description
1 polymer ?
#
loop_
_entity_poly.entity_id
_entity_poly.type
_entity_poly.pdbx_seq_one_letter_code
_entity_poly.pdbx_strand_id
1 'polypeptide(L)'
;MVLPYIFSLILYVTAETVVYRIFYHINSSGTGHLTLRELKCGNLISAMQHVDEEEDINKVLRYFSYGHFYVIHCKFWELDIDHDFFIDKENLIRYGNHALTYRIVDRIFPQVPRKFSSKVKGKMGYEDFVYFILSMEDKSLEPGLEYWFKCIDLDGDGVLTSNEVQFFYEEQLH
;
A
#
# COMPACT_ATOMS: atom_id res chain seq x y z
N MET A 1 -32.12 -5.62 3.49
CA MET A 1 -31.40 -4.70 4.39
C MET A 1 -29.88 -4.75 4.27
N VAL A 2 -29.26 -5.72 3.57
CA VAL A 2 -27.79 -5.84 3.45
C VAL A 2 -27.20 -4.95 2.34
N LEU A 3 -27.94 -4.73 1.25
CA LEU A 3 -27.50 -3.92 0.09
C LEU A 3 -27.10 -2.46 0.42
N PRO A 4 -27.85 -1.70 1.24
CA PRO A 4 -27.50 -0.31 1.55
C PRO A 4 -26.21 -0.18 2.37
N TYR A 5 -25.93 -1.13 3.26
CA TYR A 5 -24.70 -1.16 4.05
C TYR A 5 -23.50 -1.54 3.20
N ILE A 6 -23.64 -2.51 2.30
CA ILE A 6 -22.59 -2.85 1.33
C ILE A 6 -22.29 -1.65 0.43
N PHE A 7 -23.31 -0.94 -0.06
CA PHE A 7 -23.11 0.23 -0.91
C PHE A 7 -22.45 1.40 -0.15
N SER A 8 -22.88 1.66 1.10
CA SER A 8 -22.27 2.67 1.96
C SER A 8 -20.82 2.32 2.33
N LEU A 9 -20.54 1.04 2.58
CA LEU A 9 -19.20 0.55 2.90
C LEU A 9 -18.30 0.65 1.67
N ILE A 10 -18.77 0.25 0.49
CA ILE A 10 -18.02 0.39 -0.77
C ILE A 10 -17.71 1.86 -1.04
N LEU A 11 -18.68 2.78 -0.91
CA LEU A 11 -18.44 4.21 -1.10
C LEU A 11 -17.41 4.76 -0.09
N TYR A 12 -17.50 4.32 1.17
CA TYR A 12 -16.56 4.72 2.22
C TYR A 12 -15.13 4.22 1.95
N VAL A 13 -14.96 2.93 1.67
CA VAL A 13 -13.63 2.33 1.41
C VAL A 13 -13.04 2.83 0.09
N THR A 14 -13.89 3.15 -0.90
CA THR A 14 -13.45 3.84 -2.13
C THR A 14 -12.84 5.20 -1.79
N ALA A 15 -13.52 6.00 -0.97
CA ALA A 15 -13.02 7.31 -0.56
C ALA A 15 -11.72 7.19 0.24
N GLU A 16 -11.62 6.24 1.17
CA GLU A 16 -10.39 5.99 1.93
C GLU A 16 -9.21 5.60 1.03
N THR A 17 -9.43 4.71 0.06
CA THR A 17 -8.38 4.30 -0.89
C THR A 17 -7.83 5.49 -1.67
N VAL A 18 -8.71 6.38 -2.15
CA VAL A 18 -8.31 7.60 -2.85
C VAL A 18 -7.43 8.46 -1.93
N VAL A 19 -7.83 8.65 -0.67
CA VAL A 19 -7.05 9.41 0.32
C VAL A 19 -5.67 8.77 0.53
N TYR A 20 -5.60 7.46 0.76
CA TYR A 20 -4.33 6.77 1.00
C TYR A 20 -3.40 6.85 -0.22
N ARG A 21 -3.94 6.74 -1.44
CA ARG A 21 -3.15 6.94 -2.68
C ARG A 21 -2.61 8.36 -2.78
N ILE A 22 -3.42 9.38 -2.48
CA ILE A 22 -2.99 10.78 -2.47
C ILE A 22 -1.80 10.97 -1.52
N PHE A 23 -1.92 10.47 -0.29
CA PHE A 23 -0.86 10.59 0.70
C PHE A 23 0.39 9.81 0.30
N TYR A 24 0.23 8.58 -0.23
CA TYR A 24 1.35 7.77 -0.72
C TYR A 24 2.19 8.51 -1.76
N HIS A 25 1.55 9.21 -2.71
CA HIS A 25 2.27 9.88 -3.80
C HIS A 25 2.75 11.30 -3.47
N ILE A 26 2.11 12.01 -2.53
CA ILE A 26 2.35 13.46 -2.33
C ILE A 26 3.00 13.75 -0.98
N ASN A 27 2.71 12.98 0.07
CA ASN A 27 3.25 13.22 1.41
C ASN A 27 4.68 12.68 1.54
N SER A 28 5.60 13.23 0.75
CA SER A 28 7.03 12.89 0.76
C SER A 28 7.68 12.99 2.15
N SER A 29 7.14 13.83 3.04
CA SER A 29 7.63 13.93 4.42
C SER A 29 7.25 12.74 5.32
N GLY A 30 6.31 11.89 4.90
CA GLY A 30 5.83 10.74 5.68
C GLY A 30 5.16 11.12 7.01
N THR A 31 4.78 12.39 7.19
CA THR A 31 4.25 12.92 8.45
C THR A 31 2.77 12.62 8.67
N GLY A 32 2.05 12.16 7.64
CA GLY A 32 0.59 12.09 7.66
C GLY A 32 -0.08 13.47 7.52
N HIS A 33 0.68 14.51 7.23
CA HIS A 33 0.17 15.88 7.04
C HIS A 33 0.68 16.47 5.72
N LEU A 34 -0.24 16.77 4.81
CA LEU A 34 0.12 17.45 3.56
C LEU A 34 0.43 18.92 3.81
N THR A 35 1.68 19.29 3.58
CA THR A 35 2.11 20.69 3.61
C THR A 35 1.68 21.41 2.32
N LEU A 36 1.57 22.75 2.38
CA LEU A 36 1.31 23.56 1.19
C LEU A 36 2.40 23.37 0.11
N ARG A 37 3.65 23.12 0.52
CA ARG A 37 4.76 22.85 -0.41
C ARG A 37 4.54 21.54 -1.14
N GLU A 38 4.25 20.46 -0.44
CA GLU A 38 3.94 19.15 -1.04
C GLU A 38 2.74 19.25 -1.98
N LEU A 39 1.69 19.96 -1.58
CA LEU A 39 0.53 20.17 -2.45
C LEU A 39 0.88 20.93 -3.74
N LYS A 40 1.71 21.97 -3.64
CA LYS A 40 2.14 22.79 -4.80
C LYS A 40 3.09 22.04 -5.73
N CYS A 41 3.96 21.20 -5.19
CA CYS A 41 4.92 20.41 -5.97
C CYS A 41 4.33 19.10 -6.50
N GLY A 42 3.25 18.61 -5.88
CA GLY A 42 2.51 17.44 -6.31
C GLY A 42 1.60 17.71 -7.51
N ASN A 43 0.76 16.73 -7.82
CA ASN A 43 -0.12 16.76 -8.99
C ASN A 43 -1.62 16.60 -8.63
N LEU A 44 -1.98 16.76 -7.35
CA LEU A 44 -3.36 16.59 -6.87
C LEU A 44 -4.34 17.54 -7.56
N ILE A 45 -3.99 18.82 -7.65
CA ILE A 45 -4.87 19.85 -8.24
C ILE A 45 -5.12 19.55 -9.73
N SER A 46 -4.07 19.16 -10.47
CA SER A 46 -4.22 18.75 -11.87
C SER A 46 -5.06 17.48 -12.01
N ALA A 47 -4.93 16.52 -11.08
CA ALA A 47 -5.78 15.33 -11.09
C ALA A 47 -7.25 15.67 -10.78
N MET A 48 -7.53 16.59 -9.85
CA MET A 48 -8.88 17.08 -9.56
C MET A 48 -9.51 17.79 -10.75
N GLN A 49 -8.75 18.66 -11.43
CA GLN A 49 -9.23 19.33 -12.65
C GLN A 49 -9.57 18.31 -13.76
N HIS A 50 -8.77 17.25 -13.90
CA HIS A 50 -9.07 16.19 -14.84
C HIS A 50 -10.35 15.42 -14.50
N VAL A 51 -10.68 15.26 -13.20
CA VAL A 51 -11.98 14.68 -12.78
C VAL A 51 -13.15 15.56 -13.20
N ASP A 52 -13.01 16.88 -13.17
CA ASP A 52 -14.06 17.81 -13.58
C ASP A 52 -14.35 17.74 -15.09
N GLU A 53 -13.36 17.32 -15.89
CA GLU A 53 -13.43 17.28 -17.36
C GLU A 53 -13.76 15.90 -17.93
N GLU A 54 -13.34 14.81 -17.27
CA GLU A 54 -13.48 13.45 -17.78
C GLU A 54 -14.71 12.73 -17.20
N GLU A 55 -15.65 12.36 -18.08
CA GLU A 55 -16.88 11.66 -17.70
C GLU A 55 -16.63 10.22 -17.20
N ASP A 56 -15.60 9.54 -17.72
CA ASP A 56 -15.22 8.19 -17.27
C ASP A 56 -14.11 8.25 -16.22
N ILE A 57 -14.49 8.16 -14.95
CA ILE A 57 -13.57 8.20 -13.81
C ILE A 57 -12.43 7.17 -13.90
N ASN A 58 -12.62 6.05 -14.62
CA ASN A 58 -11.58 5.03 -14.76
C ASN A 58 -10.40 5.50 -15.63
N LYS A 59 -10.61 6.50 -16.50
CA LYS A 59 -9.52 7.14 -17.26
C LYS A 59 -8.73 8.13 -16.43
N VAL A 60 -9.24 8.57 -15.28
CA VAL A 60 -8.50 9.37 -14.30
C VAL A 60 -7.67 8.45 -13.40
N LEU A 61 -6.58 7.90 -13.97
CA LEU A 61 -5.74 6.89 -13.31
C LEU A 61 -5.07 7.40 -12.02
N ARG A 62 -4.80 8.71 -11.94
CA ARG A 62 -4.23 9.35 -10.76
C ARG A 62 -5.30 9.46 -9.68
N TYR A 63 -5.11 8.72 -8.59
CA TYR A 63 -5.93 8.72 -7.37
C TYR A 63 -7.36 8.19 -7.51
N PHE A 64 -8.10 8.64 -8.51
CA PHE A 64 -9.56 8.56 -8.54
C PHE A 64 -10.14 7.36 -9.30
N SER A 65 -9.35 6.69 -10.14
CA SER A 65 -9.81 5.52 -10.91
C SER A 65 -10.45 4.46 -10.02
N TYR A 66 -11.75 4.21 -10.25
CA TYR A 66 -12.51 3.19 -9.55
C TYR A 66 -11.98 1.79 -9.87
N GLY A 67 -11.50 1.55 -11.09
CA GLY A 67 -10.83 0.31 -11.47
C GLY A 67 -9.61 0.01 -10.60
N HIS A 68 -8.77 1.00 -10.31
CA HIS A 68 -7.62 0.82 -9.41
C HIS A 68 -8.07 0.50 -7.98
N PHE A 69 -9.08 1.22 -7.48
CA PHE A 69 -9.69 0.90 -6.19
C PHE A 69 -10.17 -0.55 -6.13
N TYR A 70 -10.92 -1.00 -7.14
CA TYR A 70 -11.51 -2.32 -7.18
C TYR A 70 -10.43 -3.41 -7.13
N VAL A 71 -9.34 -3.26 -7.89
CA VAL A 71 -8.22 -4.21 -7.87
C VAL A 71 -7.58 -4.29 -6.47
N ILE A 72 -7.30 -3.15 -5.84
CA ILE A 72 -6.71 -3.09 -4.49
C ILE A 72 -7.64 -3.76 -3.47
N HIS A 73 -8.93 -3.41 -3.50
CA HIS A 73 -9.92 -3.96 -2.59
C HIS A 73 -10.09 -5.48 -2.79
N CYS A 74 -10.16 -5.96 -4.03
CA CYS A 74 -10.20 -7.39 -4.31
C CYS A 74 -8.99 -8.13 -3.74
N LYS A 75 -7.78 -7.57 -3.90
CA LYS A 75 -6.57 -8.18 -3.34
C LYS A 75 -6.56 -8.21 -1.82
N PHE A 76 -7.10 -7.19 -1.16
CA PHE A 76 -7.28 -7.20 0.29
C PHE A 76 -8.29 -8.28 0.71
N TRP A 77 -9.46 -8.29 0.06
CA TRP A 77 -10.56 -9.21 0.36
C TRP A 77 -10.19 -10.68 0.12
N GLU A 78 -9.35 -10.97 -0.88
CA GLU A 78 -8.79 -12.31 -1.12
C GLU A 78 -7.94 -12.82 0.06
N LEU A 79 -7.32 -11.91 0.83
CA LEU A 79 -6.44 -12.25 1.96
C LEU A 79 -7.18 -12.31 3.30
N ASP A 80 -8.12 -11.38 3.52
CA ASP A 80 -8.96 -11.27 4.72
C ASP A 80 -10.13 -12.27 4.69
N ILE A 81 -9.80 -13.53 4.98
CA ILE A 81 -10.73 -14.67 4.87
C ILE A 81 -11.82 -14.64 5.96
N ASP A 82 -11.46 -14.20 7.17
CA ASP A 82 -12.38 -14.10 8.31
C ASP A 82 -13.14 -12.78 8.34
N HIS A 83 -12.85 -11.86 7.41
CA HIS A 83 -13.53 -10.59 7.22
C HIS A 83 -13.48 -9.72 8.49
N ASP A 84 -12.35 -9.78 9.20
CA ASP A 84 -12.09 -8.95 10.38
C ASP A 84 -11.53 -7.56 10.00
N PHE A 85 -11.33 -7.33 8.70
CA PHE A 85 -10.75 -6.12 8.10
C PHE A 85 -9.28 -5.91 8.46
N PHE A 86 -8.59 -7.00 8.80
CA PHE A 86 -7.16 -7.04 9.03
C PHE A 86 -6.49 -8.18 8.27
N ILE A 87 -5.19 -8.01 8.03
CA ILE A 87 -4.32 -9.03 7.44
C ILE A 87 -3.25 -9.35 8.48
N ASP A 88 -3.16 -10.61 8.89
CA ASP A 88 -2.00 -11.11 9.63
C ASP A 88 -0.94 -11.71 8.70
N LYS A 89 0.13 -12.21 9.32
CA LYS A 89 1.28 -12.77 8.64
C LYS A 89 0.89 -13.97 7.80
N GLU A 90 0.04 -14.83 8.33
CA GLU A 90 -0.46 -16.05 7.70
C GLU A 90 -1.35 -15.73 6.50
N ASN A 91 -2.14 -14.66 6.57
CA ASN A 91 -2.84 -14.11 5.42
C ASN A 91 -1.84 -13.65 4.35
N LEU A 92 -0.91 -12.74 4.69
CA LEU A 92 -0.02 -12.09 3.70
C LEU A 92 0.91 -13.07 2.97
N ILE A 93 1.34 -14.16 3.61
CA ILE A 93 2.16 -15.22 2.98
C ILE A 93 1.46 -15.82 1.75
N ARG A 94 0.12 -15.81 1.70
CA ARG A 94 -0.67 -16.35 0.57
C ARG A 94 -0.81 -15.36 -0.58
N TYR A 95 -0.36 -14.11 -0.41
CA TYR A 95 -0.46 -13.09 -1.44
C TYR A 95 0.18 -13.53 -2.76
N GLY A 96 -0.57 -13.36 -3.85
CA GLY A 96 -0.10 -13.65 -5.21
C GLY A 96 0.28 -15.11 -5.45
N ASN A 97 -0.36 -16.06 -4.76
CA ASN A 97 0.03 -17.48 -4.77
C ASN A 97 1.46 -17.69 -4.26
N HIS A 98 1.74 -17.15 -3.07
CA HIS A 98 3.06 -17.18 -2.44
C HIS A 98 4.14 -16.43 -3.23
N ALA A 99 3.77 -15.29 -3.83
CA ALA A 99 4.71 -14.44 -4.57
C ALA A 99 5.71 -13.71 -3.65
N LEU A 100 5.41 -13.58 -2.36
CA LEU A 100 6.32 -13.05 -1.36
C LEU A 100 7.09 -14.19 -0.69
N THR A 101 8.38 -13.96 -0.46
CA THR A 101 9.21 -14.89 0.30
C THR A 101 8.96 -14.74 1.82
N TYR A 102 9.24 -15.76 2.62
CA TYR A 102 9.01 -15.70 4.07
C TYR A 102 9.90 -14.65 4.73
N ARG A 103 11.16 -14.50 4.28
CA ARG A 103 12.06 -13.46 4.81
C ARG A 103 11.48 -12.07 4.60
N ILE A 104 10.85 -11.79 3.47
CA ILE A 104 10.22 -10.48 3.24
C ILE A 104 9.02 -10.26 4.16
N VAL A 105 8.15 -11.26 4.30
CA VAL A 105 7.00 -11.14 5.21
C VAL A 105 7.47 -10.94 6.67
N ASP A 106 8.58 -11.58 7.06
CA ASP A 106 9.23 -11.40 8.36
C ASP A 106 9.79 -10.00 8.60
N ARG A 107 9.99 -9.20 7.55
CA ARG A 107 10.37 -7.78 7.69
C ARG A 107 9.14 -6.86 7.79
N ILE A 108 8.05 -7.22 7.12
CA ILE A 108 6.84 -6.39 7.04
C ILE A 108 6.11 -6.32 8.39
N PHE A 109 5.86 -7.45 9.05
CA PHE A 109 5.04 -7.48 10.28
C PHE A 109 5.69 -6.92 11.56
N PRO A 110 7.04 -6.92 11.68
CA PRO A 110 7.73 -6.09 12.66
C PRO A 110 7.69 -4.59 12.34
N GLN A 111 7.05 -4.20 11.22
CA GLN A 111 6.87 -2.81 10.80
C GLN A 111 8.21 -2.11 10.56
N VAL A 112 9.12 -2.81 9.88
CA VAL A 112 10.40 -2.28 9.44
C VAL A 112 10.22 -1.24 8.33
N PRO A 113 9.56 -1.53 7.20
CA PRO A 113 9.48 -0.57 6.10
C PRO A 113 8.62 0.65 6.43
N ARG A 114 7.55 0.44 7.20
CA ARG A 114 6.60 1.47 7.61
C ARG A 114 5.90 1.05 8.90
N LYS A 115 5.68 1.99 9.81
CA LYS A 115 4.81 1.79 10.98
C LYS A 115 3.36 1.66 10.54
N PHE A 116 2.69 0.64 11.06
CA PHE A 116 1.28 0.43 10.77
C PHE A 116 0.44 1.49 11.46
N SER A 117 -0.57 2.01 10.75
CA SER A 117 -1.60 2.86 11.34
C SER A 117 -2.55 2.04 12.21
N SER A 118 -2.73 0.75 11.87
CA SER A 118 -3.43 -0.25 12.67
C SER A 118 -2.98 -0.24 14.13
N LYS A 119 -3.96 -0.22 15.03
CA LYS A 119 -3.74 -0.31 16.48
C LYS A 119 -3.78 -1.74 17.01
N VAL A 120 -4.06 -2.71 16.14
CA VAL A 120 -4.12 -4.13 16.49
C VAL A 120 -2.74 -4.74 16.30
N LYS A 121 -2.17 -5.30 17.37
CA LYS A 121 -0.82 -5.86 17.35
C LYS A 121 -0.72 -7.01 16.36
N GLY A 122 0.29 -6.96 15.48
CA GLY A 122 0.56 -8.01 14.50
C GLY A 122 -0.44 -8.07 13.34
N LYS A 123 -1.31 -7.06 13.19
CA LYS A 123 -2.37 -7.01 12.20
C LYS A 123 -2.22 -5.74 11.35
N MET A 124 -2.13 -5.92 10.05
CA MET A 124 -2.09 -4.87 9.04
C MET A 124 -3.53 -4.43 8.72
N GLY A 125 -3.84 -3.14 8.84
CA GLY A 125 -5.16 -2.61 8.45
C GLY A 125 -5.23 -2.34 6.95
N TYR A 126 -6.41 -1.94 6.46
CA TYR A 126 -6.60 -1.63 5.05
C TYR A 126 -5.67 -0.52 4.54
N GLU A 127 -5.50 0.58 5.28
CA GLU A 127 -4.53 1.65 4.93
C GLU A 127 -3.13 1.09 4.73
N ASP A 128 -2.66 0.30 5.70
CA ASP A 128 -1.32 -0.29 5.68
C ASP A 128 -1.13 -1.22 4.48
N PHE A 129 -2.18 -1.96 4.13
CA PHE A 129 -2.21 -2.79 2.92
C PHE A 129 -2.18 -1.94 1.64
N VAL A 130 -2.88 -0.80 1.57
CA VAL A 130 -2.80 0.11 0.42
C VAL A 130 -1.36 0.60 0.21
N TYR A 131 -0.64 0.96 1.28
CA TYR A 131 0.78 1.32 1.16
C TYR A 131 1.64 0.15 0.68
N PHE A 132 1.40 -1.06 1.22
CA PHE A 132 2.09 -2.27 0.79
C PHE A 132 1.86 -2.57 -0.70
N ILE A 133 0.61 -2.58 -1.16
CA ILE A 133 0.28 -2.96 -2.54
C ILE A 133 0.78 -1.93 -3.57
N LEU A 134 0.73 -0.64 -3.25
CA LEU A 134 1.29 0.42 -4.10
C LEU A 134 2.81 0.32 -4.19
N SER A 135 3.47 -0.03 -3.08
CA SER A 135 4.92 -0.31 -3.06
C SER A 135 5.26 -1.57 -3.85
N MET A 136 4.37 -2.56 -3.87
CA MET A 136 4.52 -3.78 -4.67
C MET A 136 4.38 -3.51 -6.17
N GLU A 137 3.39 -2.71 -6.57
CA GLU A 137 3.04 -2.42 -7.96
C GLU A 137 4.12 -1.61 -8.68
N ASP A 138 4.57 -0.50 -8.06
CA ASP A 138 5.58 0.37 -8.66
C ASP A 138 6.74 0.62 -7.68
N LYS A 139 7.77 -0.21 -7.83
CA LYS A 139 9.01 -0.13 -7.05
C LYS A 139 9.93 1.01 -7.48
N SER A 140 9.60 1.75 -8.54
CA SER A 140 10.42 2.86 -9.03
C SER A 140 10.07 4.20 -8.37
N LEU A 141 8.89 4.28 -7.75
CA LEU A 141 8.50 5.45 -6.95
C LEU A 141 9.31 5.53 -5.67
N GLU A 142 9.66 6.75 -5.27
CA GLU A 142 10.37 7.05 -4.01
C GLU A 142 9.82 6.29 -2.78
N PRO A 143 8.50 6.32 -2.47
CA PRO A 143 7.96 5.55 -1.35
C PRO A 143 8.12 4.03 -1.52
N GLY A 144 8.05 3.51 -2.75
CA GLY A 144 8.27 2.09 -3.02
C GLY A 144 9.74 1.69 -2.86
N LEU A 145 10.66 2.51 -3.37
CA LEU A 145 12.11 2.35 -3.18
C LEU A 145 12.46 2.34 -1.70
N GLU A 146 11.98 3.32 -0.93
CA GLU A 146 12.21 3.36 0.52
C GLU A 146 11.64 2.14 1.24
N TYR A 147 10.43 1.72 0.87
CA TYR A 147 9.77 0.55 1.47
C TYR A 147 10.63 -0.70 1.30
N TRP A 148 11.07 -0.99 0.07
CA TRP A 148 11.88 -2.18 -0.20
C TRP A 148 13.31 -2.07 0.30
N PHE A 149 13.91 -0.88 0.24
CA PHE A 149 15.22 -0.62 0.81
C PHE A 149 15.23 -0.98 2.31
N LYS A 150 14.29 -0.44 3.09
CA LYS A 150 14.17 -0.72 4.53
C LYS A 150 13.87 -2.20 4.82
N CYS A 151 13.14 -2.89 3.95
CA CYS A 151 12.96 -4.34 4.09
C CYS A 151 14.28 -5.09 3.98
N ILE A 152 15.14 -4.73 3.01
CA ILE A 152 16.38 -5.43 2.70
C ILE A 152 17.51 -5.06 3.66
N ASP A 153 17.57 -3.79 4.07
CA ASP A 153 18.50 -3.27 5.07
C ASP A 153 18.23 -3.96 6.42
N LEU A 154 19.00 -4.99 6.74
CA LEU A 154 18.75 -5.90 7.86
C LEU A 154 19.14 -5.26 9.19
N ASP A 155 20.25 -4.52 9.20
CA ASP A 155 20.78 -3.85 10.38
C ASP A 155 20.28 -2.40 10.55
N GLY A 156 19.68 -1.82 9.51
CA GLY A 156 19.08 -0.50 9.53
C GLY A 156 20.09 0.64 9.45
N ASP A 157 21.29 0.38 8.92
CA ASP A 157 22.37 1.36 8.85
C ASP A 157 22.27 2.31 7.62
N GLY A 158 21.32 2.06 6.72
CA GLY A 158 21.11 2.85 5.51
C GLY A 158 21.99 2.44 4.33
N VAL A 159 22.61 1.26 4.37
CA VAL A 159 23.47 0.72 3.30
C VAL A 159 23.11 -0.74 3.01
N LEU A 160 22.94 -1.09 1.73
CA LEU A 160 22.77 -2.50 1.36
C LEU A 160 24.11 -3.15 1.05
N THR A 161 24.48 -4.14 1.85
CA THR A 161 25.66 -4.96 1.66
C THR A 161 25.38 -6.15 0.75
N SER A 162 26.42 -6.76 0.17
CA SER A 162 26.28 -7.99 -0.63
C SER A 162 25.68 -9.14 0.17
N ASN A 163 25.95 -9.20 1.48
CA ASN A 163 25.45 -10.26 2.36
C ASN A 163 23.94 -10.16 2.56
N GLU A 164 23.40 -8.96 2.72
CA GLU A 164 21.95 -8.75 2.87
C GLU A 164 21.21 -9.06 1.58
N VAL A 165 21.74 -8.61 0.44
CA VAL A 165 21.16 -8.93 -0.87
C VAL A 165 21.20 -10.44 -1.11
N GLN A 166 22.32 -11.10 -0.80
CA GLN A 166 22.46 -12.55 -0.91
C GLN A 166 21.49 -13.28 0.02
N PHE A 167 21.30 -12.81 1.25
CA PHE A 167 20.33 -13.37 2.18
C PHE A 167 18.94 -13.42 1.55
N PHE A 168 18.41 -12.36 0.95
CA PHE A 168 17.09 -12.48 0.32
C PHE A 168 17.10 -13.34 -0.95
N TYR A 169 18.19 -13.36 -1.71
CA TYR A 169 18.29 -14.14 -2.94
C TYR A 169 18.30 -15.66 -2.71
N GLU A 170 18.95 -16.15 -1.64
CA GLU A 170 19.04 -17.59 -1.34
C GLU A 170 17.68 -18.26 -1.12
N GLU A 171 16.67 -17.52 -0.66
CA GLU A 171 15.33 -18.04 -0.47
C GLU A 171 14.58 -18.28 -1.80
N GLN A 172 14.96 -17.60 -2.87
CA GLN A 172 14.32 -17.76 -4.20
C GLN A 172 14.81 -19.01 -4.95
N LEU A 173 15.90 -19.63 -4.50
CA LEU A 173 16.49 -20.82 -5.13
C LEU A 173 15.83 -22.13 -4.71
N HIS A 174 14.82 -22.07 -3.83
CA HIS A 174 14.12 -23.21 -3.23
C HIS A 174 12.60 -23.04 -3.33
#